data_AF-A0A7U4SQR0-F1
#
_entry.id   AF-A0A7U4SQR0-F1
#
_cell.length_a   1.000
_cell.length_b   1.000
_cell.length_c   1.000
_cell.angle_alpha   90.00
_cell.angle_beta   90.00
_cell.angle_gamma   90.00
#
_symmetry.space_group_name_H-M   'P 1'
#
loop_
_entity.id
_entity.type
_entity.pdbx_description
1 polymer ?
#
loop_
_entity_poly.entity_id
_entity_poly.type
_entity_poly.pdbx_seq_one_letter_code
_entity_poly.pdbx_strand_id
1 'polypeptide(L)'
;MGRMANTEENGMEDLEVDAGNGDDVALRPGPNSDDQGDVDRYISADVRALYDVYSYRHAAAILANSYPDQLREIEAALLHFRITQRDIGTPGGNESVIPKKFSRVLRPAGWVETRIQGDLLVRLEEFDEKELPDGKMKKVRRPLAGC
;
A
#
# COMPACT_ATOMS: atom_id res chain seq x y z
N MET A 1 19.76 50.77 -1.11
CA MET A 1 19.15 50.01 0.01
C MET A 1 18.06 49.12 -0.58
N GLY A 2 18.43 48.00 -1.22
CA GLY A 2 17.49 47.06 -1.80
C GLY A 2 17.53 45.77 -0.99
N ARG A 3 16.49 45.47 -0.22
CA ARG A 3 16.30 44.14 0.40
C ARG A 3 15.49 43.31 -0.58
N MET A 4 16.14 42.36 -1.25
CA MET A 4 15.46 41.26 -1.91
C MET A 4 14.92 40.32 -0.83
N ALA A 5 13.67 39.90 -1.00
CA ALA A 5 13.03 38.88 -0.21
C ALA A 5 13.70 37.53 -0.54
N ASN A 6 14.22 36.85 0.48
CA ASN A 6 14.51 35.44 0.39
C ASN A 6 13.21 34.69 0.69
N THR A 7 12.61 34.13 -0.35
CA THR A 7 11.62 33.07 -0.22
C THR A 7 12.42 31.78 -0.01
N GLU A 8 12.47 31.30 1.22
CA GLU A 8 12.96 29.96 1.52
C GLU A 8 11.88 28.96 1.11
N GLU A 9 12.08 28.32 -0.04
CA GLU A 9 11.34 27.11 -0.42
C GLU A 9 11.77 26.00 0.55
N ASN A 10 10.98 25.78 1.59
CA ASN A 10 11.11 24.59 2.43
C ASN A 10 10.58 23.38 1.64
N GLY A 11 11.52 22.65 1.02
CA GLY A 11 11.27 21.31 0.50
C GLY A 11 10.81 20.42 1.65
N MET A 12 9.55 19.99 1.58
CA MET A 12 8.97 18.99 2.48
C MET A 12 9.69 17.67 2.20
N GLU A 13 10.69 17.34 3.00
CA GLU A 13 11.28 16.01 3.01
C GLU A 13 10.24 15.06 3.60
N ASP A 14 9.73 14.14 2.77
CA ASP A 14 8.87 13.04 3.18
C ASP A 14 9.66 12.12 4.14
N LEU A 15 9.65 12.48 5.41
CA LEU A 15 10.17 11.64 6.49
C LEU A 15 9.21 10.46 6.66
N GLU A 16 9.59 9.30 6.12
CA GLU A 16 8.99 8.02 6.51
C GLU A 16 9.16 7.86 8.02
N VAL A 17 8.08 8.06 8.77
CA VAL A 17 8.05 7.85 10.21
C VAL A 17 8.20 6.37 10.50
N ASP A 18 9.33 6.02 11.12
CA ASP A 18 9.64 4.71 11.67
C ASP A 18 8.50 4.26 12.61
N ALA A 19 7.75 3.23 12.19
CA ALA A 19 6.63 2.66 12.92
C ALA A 19 7.16 1.77 14.06
N GLY A 20 7.85 2.38 15.01
CA GLY A 20 8.37 1.76 16.22
C GLY A 20 7.52 2.12 17.44
N ASN A 21 6.57 1.24 17.77
CA ASN A 21 5.98 1.05 19.10
C ASN A 21 4.87 2.03 19.56
N GLY A 22 3.61 1.72 19.22
CA GLY A 22 2.42 2.25 19.88
C GLY A 22 1.15 2.23 19.03
N ASP A 23 0.32 1.19 19.20
CA ASP A 23 -0.99 0.99 18.57
C ASP A 23 -0.95 0.67 17.06
N ASP A 24 -0.68 -0.60 16.73
CA ASP A 24 -0.66 -1.16 15.35
C ASP A 24 -2.01 -1.08 14.62
N VAL A 25 -3.04 -0.54 15.28
CA VAL A 25 -4.37 -0.32 14.71
C VAL A 25 -4.52 1.16 14.39
N ALA A 26 -4.23 1.52 13.14
CA ALA A 26 -4.49 2.86 12.63
C ALA A 26 -6.01 3.11 12.59
N LEU A 27 -6.53 3.90 13.55
CA LEU A 27 -7.94 4.33 13.60
C LEU A 27 -8.26 5.45 12.60
N ARG A 28 -7.28 5.88 11.81
CA ARG A 28 -7.36 7.01 10.88
C ARG A 28 -6.55 6.70 9.62
N PRO A 29 -6.90 7.29 8.48
CA PRO A 29 -6.12 7.11 7.27
C PRO A 29 -4.72 7.71 7.45
N GLY A 30 -3.73 7.09 6.81
CA GLY A 30 -2.37 7.62 6.73
C GLY A 30 -2.30 8.88 5.86
N PRO A 31 -1.18 9.62 5.89
CA PRO A 31 -1.04 10.91 5.20
C PRO A 31 -1.25 10.84 3.68
N ASN A 32 -1.07 9.66 3.07
CA ASN A 32 -1.17 9.43 1.63
C ASN A 32 -2.50 8.79 1.21
N SER A 33 -3.55 8.88 2.03
CA SER A 33 -4.88 8.44 1.63
C SER A 33 -5.49 9.39 0.60
N ASP A 34 -6.25 8.84 -0.33
CA ASP A 34 -7.08 9.62 -1.25
C ASP A 34 -8.18 10.37 -0.46
N ASP A 35 -8.76 11.40 -1.08
CA ASP A 35 -9.84 12.19 -0.48
C ASP A 35 -11.09 11.34 -0.22
N GLN A 36 -11.80 11.64 0.86
CA GLN A 36 -13.02 10.90 1.22
C GLN A 36 -14.12 11.04 0.15
N GLY A 37 -14.16 12.14 -0.59
CA GLY A 37 -15.08 12.34 -1.70
C GLY A 37 -14.87 11.36 -2.85
N ASP A 38 -13.63 10.93 -3.09
CA ASP A 38 -13.33 9.89 -4.08
C ASP A 38 -13.85 8.53 -3.61
N VAL A 39 -13.64 8.21 -2.33
CA VAL A 39 -14.19 6.98 -1.72
C VAL A 39 -15.72 6.96 -1.82
N ASP A 40 -16.38 8.06 -1.47
CA ASP A 40 -17.84 8.17 -1.49
C ASP A 40 -18.43 8.01 -2.89
N ARG A 41 -17.67 8.39 -3.92
CA ARG A 41 -18.05 8.28 -5.32
C ARG A 41 -17.97 6.85 -5.86
N TYR A 42 -16.96 6.10 -5.44
CA TYR A 42 -16.65 4.79 -6.02
C TYR A 42 -17.08 3.60 -5.16
N ILE A 43 -17.25 3.79 -3.85
CA ILE A 43 -17.61 2.73 -2.91
C ILE A 43 -19.05 2.94 -2.41
N SER A 44 -19.83 1.85 -2.41
CA SER A 44 -21.23 1.86 -2.02
C SER A 44 -21.46 2.40 -0.60
N ALA A 45 -22.56 3.12 -0.44
CA ALA A 45 -22.96 3.66 0.86
C ALA A 45 -23.23 2.56 1.89
N ASP A 46 -23.74 1.39 1.46
CA ASP A 46 -24.03 0.26 2.34
C ASP A 46 -22.76 -0.32 2.97
N VAL A 47 -21.66 -0.39 2.21
CA VAL A 47 -20.36 -0.81 2.75
C VAL A 47 -19.83 0.26 3.70
N ARG A 48 -19.87 1.54 3.31
CA ARG A 48 -19.39 2.65 4.13
C ARG A 48 -20.19 2.84 5.43
N ALA A 49 -21.42 2.35 5.49
CA ALA A 49 -22.23 2.33 6.71
C ALA A 49 -21.78 1.28 7.73
N LEU A 50 -21.02 0.26 7.29
CA LEU A 50 -20.58 -0.86 8.12
C LEU A 50 -19.06 -0.89 8.36
N TYR A 51 -18.29 -0.19 7.54
CA TYR A 51 -16.84 -0.23 7.53
C TYR A 51 -16.23 1.17 7.38
N ASP A 52 -15.10 1.40 8.03
CA ASP A 52 -14.22 2.52 7.71
C ASP A 52 -13.45 2.18 6.42
N VAL A 53 -13.60 3.02 5.39
CA VAL A 53 -13.03 2.77 4.07
C VAL A 53 -12.03 3.87 3.73
N TYR A 54 -10.80 3.45 3.43
CA TYR A 54 -9.72 4.33 3.01
C TYR A 54 -9.17 3.84 1.67
N SER A 55 -8.97 4.77 0.74
CA SER A 55 -8.34 4.48 -0.56
C SER A 55 -6.93 5.06 -0.56
N TYR A 56 -5.99 4.36 -1.21
CA TYR A 56 -4.61 4.80 -1.38
C TYR A 56 -4.22 4.66 -2.84
N ARG A 57 -3.51 5.67 -3.37
CA ARG A 57 -3.01 5.66 -4.76
C ARG A 57 -4.14 5.43 -5.77
N HIS A 58 -5.29 6.04 -5.54
CA HIS A 58 -6.50 5.94 -6.37
C HIS A 58 -7.09 4.52 -6.50
N ALA A 59 -6.87 3.64 -5.52
CA ALA A 59 -7.33 2.26 -5.56
C ALA A 59 -8.84 2.12 -5.81
N ALA A 60 -9.68 2.92 -5.14
CA ALA A 60 -11.14 2.87 -5.33
C ALA A 60 -11.54 3.21 -6.77
N ALA A 61 -10.91 4.24 -7.36
CA ALA A 61 -11.17 4.62 -8.74
C ALA A 61 -10.70 3.55 -9.74
N ILE A 62 -9.52 2.95 -9.52
CA ILE A 62 -8.99 1.87 -10.37
C ILE A 62 -9.93 0.66 -10.33
N LEU A 63 -10.35 0.24 -9.13
CA LEU A 63 -11.28 -0.87 -8.98
C LEU A 63 -12.61 -0.58 -9.67
N ALA A 64 -13.22 0.58 -9.43
CA ALA A 64 -14.51 0.91 -9.98
C ALA A 64 -14.52 1.04 -11.51
N ASN A 65 -13.44 1.54 -12.12
CA ASN A 65 -13.40 1.80 -13.56
C ASN A 65 -12.78 0.65 -14.38
N SER A 66 -11.75 -0.02 -13.84
CA SER A 66 -11.02 -1.07 -14.57
C SER A 66 -11.45 -2.48 -14.18
N TYR A 67 -11.95 -2.67 -12.96
CA TYR A 67 -12.32 -3.97 -12.40
C TYR A 67 -13.67 -3.95 -11.67
N PRO A 68 -14.75 -3.41 -12.30
CA PRO A 68 -16.03 -3.18 -11.63
C PRO A 68 -16.66 -4.48 -11.12
N ASP A 69 -16.44 -5.59 -11.81
CA ASP A 69 -16.98 -6.89 -11.42
C ASP A 69 -16.33 -7.42 -10.14
N GLN A 70 -15.01 -7.26 -10.05
CA GLN A 70 -14.23 -7.63 -8.87
C GLN A 70 -14.58 -6.73 -7.68
N LEU A 71 -14.75 -5.42 -7.90
CA LEU A 71 -15.22 -4.50 -6.86
C LEU A 71 -16.57 -4.95 -6.31
N ARG A 72 -17.52 -5.25 -7.19
CA ARG A 72 -18.86 -5.75 -6.78
C ARG A 72 -18.80 -7.06 -6.00
N GLU A 73 -17.90 -7.97 -6.35
CA GLU A 73 -17.68 -9.22 -5.59
C GLU A 73 -17.12 -8.95 -4.19
N ILE A 74 -16.16 -8.03 -4.08
CA ILE A 74 -15.60 -7.59 -2.80
C ILE A 74 -16.69 -6.96 -1.93
N GLU A 75 -17.46 -6.00 -2.46
CA GLU A 75 -18.54 -5.35 -1.72
C GLU A 75 -19.62 -6.36 -1.29
N ALA A 76 -20.00 -7.29 -2.16
CA ALA A 76 -20.95 -8.35 -1.81
C ALA A 76 -20.43 -9.23 -0.67
N ALA A 77 -19.14 -9.55 -0.65
CA ALA A 77 -18.52 -10.33 0.42
C ALA A 77 -18.48 -9.57 1.76
N LEU A 78 -18.16 -8.27 1.73
CA LEU A 78 -18.21 -7.40 2.90
C LEU A 78 -19.64 -7.29 3.44
N LEU A 79 -20.62 -7.04 2.56
CA LEU A 79 -22.02 -6.91 2.95
C LEU A 79 -22.62 -8.23 3.47
N HIS A 80 -22.12 -9.40 3.06
CA HIS A 80 -22.51 -10.69 3.62
C HIS A 80 -21.79 -11.04 4.93
N PHE A 81 -20.67 -10.39 5.22
CA PHE A 81 -19.86 -10.73 6.38
C PHE A 81 -20.53 -10.24 7.67
N ARG A 82 -20.81 -11.18 8.59
CA ARG A 82 -21.37 -10.89 9.92
C ARG A 82 -20.59 -11.64 10.98
N ILE A 83 -20.22 -10.92 12.05
CA ILE A 83 -19.62 -11.48 13.26
C ILE A 83 -20.70 -11.56 14.33
N THR A 84 -20.81 -12.71 14.99
CA THR A 84 -21.68 -12.94 16.14
C THR A 84 -20.84 -13.03 17.42
N GLN A 85 -21.47 -12.82 18.58
CA GLN A 85 -20.79 -13.01 19.87
C GLN A 85 -20.22 -14.42 20.03
N ARG A 86 -20.87 -15.44 19.44
CA ARG A 86 -20.35 -16.80 19.41
C ARG A 86 -19.05 -16.91 18.62
N ASP A 87 -18.93 -16.19 17.50
CA ASP A 87 -17.68 -16.19 16.72
C ASP A 87 -16.52 -15.58 17.50
N ILE A 88 -16.80 -14.58 18.34
CA ILE A 88 -15.82 -13.91 19.20
C ILE A 88 -15.42 -14.82 20.38
N GLY A 89 -16.41 -15.47 21.00
CA GLY A 89 -16.21 -16.32 22.18
C GLY A 89 -15.73 -17.75 21.89
N THR A 90 -15.73 -18.19 20.63
CA THR A 90 -15.23 -19.53 20.28
C THR A 90 -13.70 -19.52 20.33
N PRO A 91 -13.05 -20.36 21.15
CA PRO A 91 -11.59 -20.42 21.21
C PRO A 91 -11.02 -20.83 19.85
N GLY A 92 -9.93 -20.17 19.48
CA GLY A 92 -9.21 -20.47 18.24
C GLY A 92 -8.46 -21.82 18.31
N GLY A 93 -8.18 -22.38 17.13
CA GLY A 93 -7.19 -23.44 16.91
C GLY A 93 -6.14 -22.95 15.91
N ASN A 94 -5.81 -23.76 14.89
CA ASN A 94 -4.91 -23.33 13.79
C ASN A 94 -5.46 -22.15 12.97
N GLU A 95 -6.79 -21.97 12.93
CA GLU A 95 -7.46 -20.82 12.30
C GLU A 95 -8.82 -20.59 12.96
N SER A 96 -9.26 -19.33 13.06
CA SER A 96 -10.62 -18.99 13.54
C SER A 96 -11.69 -19.32 12.49
N VAL A 97 -12.96 -19.22 12.87
CA VAL A 97 -14.08 -19.43 11.94
C VAL A 97 -14.29 -18.23 10.99
N ILE A 98 -13.65 -17.09 11.27
CA ILE A 98 -13.86 -15.82 10.57
C ILE A 98 -13.35 -15.87 9.12
N PRO A 99 -12.10 -16.28 8.80
CA PRO A 99 -11.61 -16.39 7.43
C PRO A 99 -12.45 -17.33 6.55
N LYS A 100 -13.02 -18.39 7.15
CA LYS A 100 -13.90 -19.34 6.46
C LYS A 100 -15.19 -18.69 5.98
N LYS A 101 -15.67 -17.63 6.65
CA LYS A 101 -16.86 -16.88 6.21
C LYS A 101 -16.60 -16.14 4.91
N PHE A 102 -15.45 -15.47 4.77
CA PHE A 102 -15.05 -14.84 3.53
C PHE A 102 -14.82 -15.86 2.42
N SER A 103 -14.10 -16.94 2.73
CA SER A 103 -13.84 -18.02 1.77
C SER A 103 -15.12 -18.60 1.17
N ARG A 104 -16.19 -18.74 1.97
CA ARG A 104 -17.49 -19.25 1.48
C ARG A 104 -18.14 -18.35 0.43
N VAL A 105 -17.89 -17.04 0.47
CA VAL A 105 -18.45 -16.09 -0.51
C VAL A 105 -17.53 -15.92 -1.71
N LEU A 106 -16.21 -15.81 -1.48
CA LEU A 106 -15.24 -15.47 -2.51
C LEU A 106 -14.80 -16.68 -3.37
N ARG A 107 -14.68 -17.88 -2.78
CA ARG A 107 -14.23 -19.07 -3.53
C ARG A 107 -15.17 -19.44 -4.69
N PRO A 108 -16.51 -19.42 -4.54
CA PRO A 108 -17.42 -19.64 -5.66
C PRO A 108 -17.30 -18.58 -6.78
N ALA A 109 -16.86 -17.37 -6.45
CA ALA A 109 -16.57 -16.31 -7.42
C ALA A 109 -15.18 -16.47 -8.08
N GLY A 110 -14.46 -17.59 -7.82
CA GLY A 110 -13.18 -17.90 -8.45
C GLY A 110 -11.96 -17.29 -7.76
N TRP A 111 -12.13 -16.63 -6.60
CA TRP A 111 -11.01 -16.10 -5.84
C TRP A 111 -10.18 -17.22 -5.24
N VAL A 112 -8.92 -17.34 -5.65
CA VAL A 112 -7.98 -18.37 -5.21
C VAL A 112 -6.82 -17.75 -4.43
N GLU A 113 -6.21 -18.55 -3.56
CA GLU A 113 -4.92 -18.17 -2.98
C GLU A 113 -3.87 -18.12 -4.09
N THR A 114 -3.13 -17.02 -4.16
CA THR A 114 -2.10 -16.80 -5.18
C THR A 114 -0.76 -16.63 -4.49
N ARG A 115 0.23 -17.43 -4.92
CA ARG A 115 1.62 -17.33 -4.43
C ARG A 115 2.48 -16.68 -5.49
N ILE A 116 3.12 -15.57 -5.15
CA ILE A 116 4.11 -14.89 -6.00
C ILE A 116 5.49 -15.18 -5.41
N GLN A 117 6.41 -15.65 -6.25
CA GLN A 117 7.82 -15.84 -5.90
C GLN A 117 8.66 -14.91 -6.75
N GLY A 118 9.58 -14.18 -6.12
CA GLY A 118 10.53 -13.32 -6.80
C GLY A 118 11.87 -13.38 -6.09
N ASP A 119 12.94 -13.55 -6.88
CA ASP A 119 14.30 -13.48 -6.36
C ASP A 119 14.77 -12.02 -6.36
N LEU A 120 15.25 -11.53 -5.22
CA LEU A 120 15.88 -10.22 -5.12
C LEU A 120 17.37 -10.35 -5.44
N LEU A 121 17.76 -9.96 -6.66
CA LEU A 121 19.17 -9.87 -7.03
C LEU A 121 19.68 -8.43 -6.87
N VAL A 122 20.44 -8.19 -5.80
CA VAL A 122 21.14 -6.91 -5.60
C VAL A 122 22.55 -7.02 -6.18
N ARG A 123 22.94 -6.05 -7.02
CA ARG A 123 24.33 -5.89 -7.49
C ARG A 123 24.87 -4.56 -6.99
N LEU A 124 26.00 -4.61 -6.28
CA LEU A 124 26.77 -3.44 -5.93
C LEU A 124 27.73 -3.12 -7.07
N GLU A 125 27.63 -1.94 -7.64
CA GLU A 125 28.58 -1.44 -8.63
C GLU A 125 29.17 -0.12 -8.13
N GLU A 126 30.48 -0.10 -7.90
CA GLU A 126 31.21 1.11 -7.55
C GLU A 126 31.82 1.71 -8.83
N PHE A 127 31.84 3.04 -8.94
CA PHE A 127 32.44 3.75 -10.07
C PHE A 127 33.40 4.81 -9.55
N ASP A 128 34.60 4.86 -10.13
CA ASP A 128 35.57 5.95 -9.97
C ASP A 128 35.41 6.97 -11.10
N GLU A 129 35.77 8.23 -10.86
CA GLU A 129 35.87 9.25 -11.91
C GLU A 129 37.33 9.46 -12.27
N LYS A 130 37.65 9.36 -13.57
CA LYS A 130 38.99 9.66 -14.11
C LYS A 130 38.89 10.81 -15.10
N GLU A 131 39.72 11.83 -14.90
CA GLU A 131 39.87 12.93 -15.83
C GLU A 131 40.68 12.48 -17.05
N LEU A 132 40.15 12.76 -18.24
CA LEU A 132 40.78 12.50 -19.52
C LEU A 132 41.67 13.70 -19.93
N PRO A 133 42.65 13.50 -20.81
CA PRO A 133 43.52 14.58 -21.28
C PRO A 133 42.80 15.74 -22.00
N ASP A 134 41.56 15.52 -22.44
CA ASP A 134 40.69 16.53 -23.05
C ASP A 134 39.81 17.28 -22.03
N GLY A 135 40.07 17.11 -20.73
CA GLY A 135 39.34 17.74 -19.62
C GLY A 135 37.99 17.11 -19.32
N LYS A 136 37.64 15.98 -19.95
CA LYS A 136 36.37 15.29 -19.69
C LYS A 136 36.51 14.27 -18.57
N MET A 137 35.49 14.15 -17.73
CA MET A 137 35.41 13.11 -16.73
C MET A 137 34.85 11.81 -17.32
N LYS A 138 35.47 10.68 -17.02
CA LYS A 138 34.99 9.34 -17.39
C LYS A 138 34.74 8.50 -16.15
N LYS A 139 33.51 8.02 -16.00
CA LYS A 139 33.17 6.98 -15.02
C LYS A 139 33.83 5.67 -15.41
N VAL A 140 34.62 5.10 -14.52
CA VAL A 140 35.28 3.81 -14.68
C VAL A 140 34.80 2.90 -13.56
N ARG A 141 34.17 1.78 -13.92
CA ARG A 141 33.70 0.80 -12.93
C ARG A 141 34.89 0.35 -12.09
N ARG A 142 34.82 0.56 -10.78
CA ARG A 142 35.80 0.08 -9.82
C ARG A 142 35.62 -1.43 -9.70
N PRO A 143 36.68 -2.24 -9.91
CA PRO A 143 36.58 -3.66 -9.62
C PRO A 143 36.32 -3.83 -8.12
N LEU A 144 35.27 -4.58 -7.77
CA LEU A 144 35.05 -4.98 -6.39
C LEU A 144 36.30 -5.76 -5.94
N ALA A 145 37.02 -5.24 -4.95
CA ALA A 145 38.17 -5.94 -4.38
C ALA A 145 37.66 -7.27 -3.79
N GLY A 146 38.28 -8.38 -4.17
CA GLY A 146 37.83 -9.71 -3.80
C GLY A 146 37.68 -9.87 -2.29
N CYS A 147 36.56 -10.46 -1.88
CA CYS A 147 36.50 -11.24 -0.65
C CYS A 147 37.30 -12.54 -0.84
#